data_AF-A0A954D4L6-F1
#
_entry.id   AF-A0A954D4L6-F1
#
_cell.length_a   1.000
_cell.length_b   1.000
_cell.length_c   1.000
_cell.angle_alpha   90.00
_cell.angle_beta   90.00
_cell.angle_gamma   90.00
#
_symmetry.space_group_name_H-M   'P 1'
#
loop_
_entity.id
_entity.type
_entity.pdbx_description
1 polymer ?
#
loop_
_entity_poly.entity_id
_entity_poly.type
_entity_poly.pdbx_seq_one_letter_code
_entity_poly.pdbx_strand_id
1 'polypeptide(L)'
;MSYKKTVSEEAQSFLEKLGDDFDSDSGEHGGKSDKPNLSLWLDRTRRLFDHLDGVTKEWARADVESVRTSSRNVVSYGDPKEVAYNAYYQDVLAELKKRHKKK
;
A
#
# COMPACT_ATOMS: atom_id res chain seq x y z
N MET A 1 8.39 4.03 -17.04
CA MET A 1 7.07 4.06 -16.37
C MET A 1 7.10 5.16 -15.31
N SER A 2 6.00 5.88 -15.06
CA SER A 2 5.97 6.88 -13.98
C SER A 2 5.72 6.20 -12.64
N TYR A 3 6.43 6.61 -11.58
CA TYR A 3 6.23 6.11 -10.21
C TYR A 3 4.76 6.09 -9.76
N LYS A 4 4.00 7.15 -10.10
CA LYS A 4 2.56 7.22 -9.80
C LYS A 4 1.74 6.11 -10.48
N LYS A 5 2.15 5.70 -11.69
CA LYS A 5 1.53 4.60 -12.41
C LYS A 5 1.83 3.27 -11.72
N THR A 6 3.08 3.05 -11.28
CA THR A 6 3.47 1.88 -10.48
C THR A 6 2.66 1.76 -9.19
N VAL A 7 2.54 2.83 -8.41
CA VAL A 7 1.71 2.85 -7.18
C VAL A 7 0.24 2.51 -7.49
N SER A 8 -0.29 3.09 -8.57
CA SER A 8 -1.67 2.86 -9.03
C SER A 8 -1.93 1.41 -9.45
N GLU A 9 -1.02 0.83 -10.22
CA GLU A 9 -1.10 -0.56 -10.70
C GLU A 9 -0.94 -1.54 -9.54
N GLU A 10 -0.05 -1.26 -8.60
CA GLU A 10 0.14 -2.08 -7.40
C GLU A 10 -1.12 -2.08 -6.52
N ALA A 11 -1.64 -0.89 -6.21
CA ALA A 11 -2.86 -0.76 -5.42
C ALA A 11 -4.07 -1.46 -6.10
N GLN A 12 -4.16 -1.40 -7.42
CA GLN A 12 -5.21 -2.11 -8.16
C GLN A 12 -5.04 -3.63 -8.07
N SER A 13 -3.85 -4.13 -8.39
CA SER A 13 -3.54 -5.56 -8.38
C SER A 13 -3.74 -6.16 -6.99
N PHE A 14 -3.39 -5.40 -5.95
CA PHE A 14 -3.58 -5.79 -4.56
C PHE A 14 -5.07 -5.85 -4.17
N LEU A 15 -5.90 -4.88 -4.58
CA LEU A 15 -7.36 -4.92 -4.35
C LEU A 15 -8.05 -6.05 -5.11
N GLU A 16 -7.61 -6.35 -6.33
CA GLU A 16 -8.19 -7.44 -7.13
C GLU A 16 -7.89 -8.81 -6.50
N LYS A 17 -6.70 -8.99 -5.92
CA LYS A 17 -6.31 -10.23 -5.24
C LYS A 17 -7.00 -10.44 -3.90
N LEU A 18 -7.38 -9.35 -3.22
CA LEU A 18 -7.88 -9.39 -1.84
C LEU A 18 -9.33 -8.97 -1.69
N GLY A 19 -10.00 -8.56 -2.76
CA GLY A 19 -11.38 -8.08 -2.73
C GLY A 19 -12.31 -9.07 -2.05
N ASP A 20 -12.23 -10.34 -2.46
CA ASP A 20 -13.09 -11.40 -1.92
C ASP A 20 -12.80 -11.72 -0.45
N ASP A 21 -11.52 -11.75 -0.05
CA ASP A 21 -11.10 -11.97 1.34
C ASP A 21 -11.50 -10.80 2.25
N PHE A 22 -11.43 -9.57 1.74
CA PHE A 22 -11.80 -8.37 2.49
C PHE A 22 -13.32 -8.22 2.61
N ASP A 23 -14.07 -8.46 1.54
CA ASP A 23 -15.53 -8.33 1.53
C ASP A 23 -16.21 -9.43 2.37
N SER A 24 -15.54 -10.57 2.59
CA SER A 24 -16.03 -11.68 3.42
C SER A 24 -15.62 -11.59 4.91
N ASP A 25 -14.73 -10.67 5.29
CA ASP A 25 -14.25 -10.50 6.66
C ASP A 25 -15.25 -9.69 7.51
N SER A 26 -16.15 -10.40 8.19
CA SER A 26 -17.14 -9.81 9.10
C SER A 26 -16.54 -9.31 10.43
N GLY A 27 -15.21 -9.36 10.59
CA GLY A 27 -14.55 -9.22 11.89
C GLY A 27 -14.39 -7.79 12.40
N GLU A 28 -14.44 -6.76 11.55
CA GLU A 28 -14.30 -5.36 12.00
C GLU A 28 -15.04 -4.37 11.09
N HIS A 29 -16.36 -4.31 11.25
CA HIS A 29 -17.17 -3.19 10.80
C HIS A 29 -16.81 -1.94 11.63
N GLY A 30 -16.08 -1.01 11.03
CA GLY A 30 -15.74 0.25 11.69
C GLY A 30 -16.95 1.17 11.79
N GLY A 31 -17.72 1.10 12.88
CA GLY A 31 -18.83 2.02 13.15
C GLY A 31 -20.11 1.74 12.35
N LYS A 32 -20.77 2.79 11.82
CA LYS A 32 -22.09 2.72 11.15
C LYS A 32 -22.08 2.11 9.73
N SER A 33 -20.98 1.48 9.31
CA SER A 33 -20.84 0.92 7.96
C SER A 33 -20.82 -0.59 7.99
N ASP A 34 -21.63 -1.22 7.15
CA ASP A 34 -21.64 -2.67 6.94
C ASP A 34 -20.40 -3.18 6.18
N LYS A 35 -19.38 -2.33 5.96
CA LYS A 35 -18.11 -2.72 5.35
C LYS A 35 -16.96 -2.66 6.36
N PRO A 36 -16.00 -3.59 6.30
CA PRO A 36 -14.84 -3.56 7.18
C PRO A 36 -13.96 -2.31 6.95
N ASN A 37 -13.25 -1.85 7.98
CA ASN A 37 -12.30 -0.75 7.80
C ASN A 37 -11.02 -1.27 7.15
N LEU A 38 -10.81 -0.94 5.86
CA LEU A 38 -9.64 -1.39 5.09
C LEU A 38 -8.30 -1.11 5.78
N SER A 39 -8.13 0.03 6.46
CA SER A 39 -6.84 0.33 7.09
C SER A 39 -6.57 -0.61 8.26
N LEU A 40 -7.57 -0.79 9.12
CA LEU A 40 -7.47 -1.66 10.30
C LEU A 40 -7.31 -3.13 9.89
N TRP A 41 -8.06 -3.55 8.86
CA TRP A 41 -7.94 -4.90 8.32
C TRP A 41 -6.53 -5.18 7.75
N LEU A 42 -5.95 -4.22 7.01
CA LEU A 42 -4.60 -4.37 6.47
C LEU A 42 -3.54 -4.39 7.57
N ASP A 43 -3.67 -3.54 8.60
CA ASP A 43 -2.74 -3.51 9.72
C ASP A 43 -2.81 -4.81 10.54
N ARG A 44 -4.02 -5.31 10.82
CA ARG A 44 -4.25 -6.57 11.56
C ARG A 44 -3.72 -7.78 10.82
N THR A 45 -4.01 -7.87 9.53
CA THR A 45 -3.63 -9.04 8.72
C THR A 45 -2.19 -8.98 8.24
N ARG A 46 -1.54 -7.81 8.33
CA ARG A 46 -0.21 -7.53 7.78
C ARG A 46 -0.07 -7.80 6.28
N ARG A 47 -1.17 -8.07 5.56
CA ARG A 47 -1.14 -8.50 4.15
C ARG A 47 -0.48 -7.47 3.23
N LEU A 48 -0.72 -6.17 3.48
CA LEU A 48 -0.08 -5.12 2.68
C LEU A 48 1.43 -5.09 2.94
N PHE A 49 1.84 -5.22 4.20
CA PHE A 49 3.25 -5.26 4.56
C PHE A 49 3.93 -6.47 3.92
N ASP A 50 3.39 -7.68 4.07
CA ASP A 50 4.02 -8.90 3.55
C ASP A 50 4.12 -8.89 2.02
N HIS A 51 3.08 -8.37 1.34
CA HIS A 51 3.08 -8.20 -0.10
C HIS A 51 4.14 -7.20 -0.57
N LEU A 52 4.19 -6.01 0.02
CA LEU A 52 5.16 -4.99 -0.37
C LEU A 52 6.59 -5.34 0.05
N ASP A 53 6.80 -6.02 1.17
CA ASP A 53 8.11 -6.56 1.56
C ASP A 53 8.64 -7.53 0.49
N GLY A 54 7.77 -8.38 -0.07
CA GLY A 54 8.09 -9.23 -1.21
C GLY A 54 8.52 -8.44 -2.45
N VAL A 55 7.73 -7.45 -2.86
CA VAL A 55 8.02 -6.60 -4.04
C VAL A 55 9.32 -5.81 -3.87
N THR A 56 9.54 -5.26 -2.68
CA THR A 56 10.68 -4.34 -2.42
C THR A 56 11.99 -5.08 -2.13
N LYS A 57 11.96 -6.37 -1.81
CA LYS A 57 13.16 -7.21 -1.71
C LYS A 57 13.95 -7.25 -3.02
N GLU A 58 13.25 -7.23 -4.16
CA GLU A 58 13.83 -7.26 -5.49
C GLU A 58 14.26 -5.88 -6.01
N TRP A 59 14.02 -4.81 -5.25
CA TRP A 59 14.38 -3.47 -5.66
C TRP A 59 15.89 -3.30 -5.85
N ALA A 60 16.24 -2.81 -7.03
CA ALA A 60 17.56 -2.27 -7.29
C ALA A 60 17.67 -0.85 -6.70
N ARG A 61 18.91 -0.34 -6.66
CA ARG A 61 19.19 1.03 -6.24
C ARG A 61 18.41 2.08 -7.05
N ALA A 62 18.15 1.80 -8.33
CA ALA A 62 17.38 2.69 -9.19
C ALA A 62 15.91 2.84 -8.74
N ASP A 63 15.29 1.76 -8.26
CA ASP A 63 13.91 1.77 -7.77
C ASP A 63 13.81 2.57 -6.48
N VAL A 64 14.76 2.35 -5.56
CA VAL A 64 14.90 3.12 -4.31
C VAL A 64 15.01 4.61 -4.62
N GLU A 65 15.85 5.00 -5.57
CA GLU A 65 16.03 6.41 -5.94
C GLU A 65 14.79 6.98 -6.65
N SER A 66 14.12 6.17 -7.50
CA SER A 66 12.87 6.59 -8.13
C SER A 66 11.79 6.90 -7.09
N VAL A 67 11.68 6.12 -6.02
CA VAL A 67 10.74 6.37 -4.92
C VAL A 67 11.15 7.64 -4.18
N ARG A 68 12.42 7.75 -3.80
CA ARG A 68 12.96 8.90 -3.04
C ARG A 68 12.77 10.25 -3.74
N THR A 69 12.82 10.25 -5.07
CA THR A 69 12.65 11.46 -5.89
C THR A 69 11.19 11.77 -6.23
N SER A 70 10.30 10.77 -6.20
CA SER A 70 8.94 10.92 -6.73
C SER A 70 7.85 10.89 -5.66
N SER A 71 8.07 10.22 -4.53
CA SER A 71 7.11 10.10 -3.45
C SER A 71 7.07 11.37 -2.59
N ARG A 72 5.87 11.71 -2.11
CA ARG A 72 5.66 12.83 -1.18
C ARG A 72 5.84 12.42 0.29
N ASN A 73 5.97 11.12 0.55
CA ASN A 73 6.06 10.54 1.89
C ASN A 73 7.50 10.21 2.31
N VAL A 74 8.49 10.60 1.48
CA VAL A 74 9.92 10.39 1.76
C VAL A 74 10.37 11.34 2.85
N VAL A 75 11.03 10.79 3.87
CA VAL A 75 11.69 11.56 4.92
C VAL A 75 13.17 11.79 4.56
N SER A 76 13.77 12.85 5.10
CA SER A 76 15.14 13.27 4.75
C SER A 76 16.24 12.53 5.53
N TYR A 77 15.88 11.69 6.50
CA TYR A 77 16.81 10.99 7.39
C TYR A 77 16.49 9.49 7.44
N GLY A 78 17.49 8.67 7.76
CA GLY A 78 17.38 7.21 7.85
C GLY A 78 18.06 6.47 6.69
N ASP A 79 17.98 5.14 6.72
CA ASP A 79 18.50 4.30 5.63
C ASP A 79 17.69 4.56 4.34
N PRO A 80 18.34 4.81 3.18
CA PRO A 80 17.63 5.12 1.94
C PRO A 80 16.62 4.06 1.51
N LYS A 81 16.89 2.77 1.76
CA LYS A 81 16.00 1.67 1.39
C LYS A 81 14.80 1.63 2.32
N GLU A 82 15.01 1.76 3.63
CA GLU A 82 13.92 1.83 4.61
C GLU A 82 13.02 3.05 4.37
N VAL A 83 13.62 4.21 4.09
CA VAL A 83 12.89 5.45 3.78
C VAL A 83 12.05 5.29 2.52
N ALA A 84 12.61 4.72 1.45
CA ALA A 84 11.89 4.45 0.22
C ALA A 84 10.74 3.45 0.46
N TYR A 85 10.99 2.37 1.19
CA TYR A 85 9.98 1.38 1.52
C TYR A 85 8.79 2.01 2.25
N ASN A 86 9.06 2.75 3.33
CA ASN A 86 8.01 3.39 4.12
C ASN A 86 7.21 4.41 3.30
N ALA A 87 7.88 5.19 2.46
CA ALA A 87 7.21 6.15 1.58
C ALA A 87 6.31 5.46 0.56
N TYR A 88 6.79 4.37 -0.05
CA TYR A 88 6.02 3.57 -1.00
C TYR A 88 4.82 2.89 -0.34
N TYR A 89 5.00 2.33 0.86
CA TYR A 89 3.91 1.77 1.67
C TYR A 89 2.79 2.79 1.88
N GLN A 90 3.13 4.01 2.30
CA GLN A 90 2.14 5.08 2.52
C GLN A 90 1.45 5.52 1.21
N ASP A 91 2.18 5.59 0.10
CA ASP A 91 1.61 5.93 -1.21
C ASP A 91 0.61 4.87 -1.69
N VAL A 92 0.97 3.58 -1.61
CA VAL A 92 0.09 2.47 -1.98
C VAL A 92 -1.12 2.45 -1.06
N LEU A 93 -0.94 2.57 0.25
CA LEU A 93 -2.03 2.62 1.22
C LEU A 93 -3.00 3.79 0.95
N ALA A 94 -2.49 4.98 0.60
CA ALA A 94 -3.33 6.12 0.25
C ALA A 94 -4.15 5.87 -1.02
N GLU A 95 -3.54 5.28 -2.05
CA GLU A 95 -4.22 4.95 -3.30
C GLU A 95 -5.25 3.81 -3.11
N LEU A 96 -4.95 2.82 -2.26
CA LEU A 96 -5.91 1.78 -1.83
C LEU A 96 -7.15 2.39 -1.17
N LYS A 97 -6.97 3.27 -0.17
CA LYS A 97 -8.08 3.94 0.53
C LYS A 97 -8.92 4.77 -0.44
N LYS A 98 -8.29 5.47 -1.38
CA LYS A 98 -8.97 6.28 -2.39
C LYS A 98 -9.81 5.44 -3.34
N ARG A 99 -9.32 4.27 -3.75
CA ARG A 99 -10.04 3.33 -4.63
C ARG A 99 -11.19 2.64 -3.92
N HIS A 100 -10.96 2.21 -2.68
CA HIS A 100 -12.01 1.62 -1.85
C HIS A 100 -13.18 2.58 -1.61
N LYS A 101 -12.92 3.87 -1.38
CA LYS A 101 -13.99 4.90 -1.24
C LYS A 101 -14.81 5.15 -2.51
N LYS A 102 -14.31 4.76 -3.69
CA LYS A 102 -15.00 4.93 -4.97
C LYS A 102 -15.86 3.72 -5.35
N LYS A 103 -15.75 2.61 -4.64
CA LYS A 103 -16.61 1.43 -4.77
C LYS A 103 -17.81 1.54 -3.82
#